data_AF-A0A840YQU9-F1
#
_entry.id   AF-A0A840YQU9-F1
#
_cell.length_a   1.000
_cell.length_b   1.000
_cell.length_c   1.000
_cell.angle_alpha   90.00
_cell.angle_beta   90.00
_cell.angle_gamma   90.00
#
_symmetry.space_group_name_H-M   'P 1'
#
loop_
_entity.id
_entity.type
_entity.pdbx_description
1 polymer ?
#
loop_
_entity_poly.entity_id
_entity_poly.type
_entity_poly.pdbx_seq_one_letter_code
_entity_poly.pdbx_strand_id
1 'polypeptide(L)'
;MILTLIAAALAGEPATCVFDTAPPEPCEVTFQAGAGGATLLRARGRSGKQVTFSGRRNSGWWAGTLDGKSAMGLELNRGNVVFSTRALDRSFQYWTRGNEHGSY
;
A
#
# COMPACT_ATOMS: atom_id res chain seq x y z
N MET A 1 -30.49 -9.46 -21.36
CA MET A 1 -29.66 -8.25 -21.26
C MET A 1 -28.34 -8.63 -20.60
N ILE A 2 -27.23 -8.60 -21.32
CA ILE A 2 -25.90 -8.85 -20.75
C ILE A 2 -25.33 -7.48 -20.40
N LEU A 3 -25.24 -7.16 -19.11
CA LEU A 3 -24.53 -5.98 -18.63
C LEU A 3 -23.03 -6.28 -18.61
N THR A 4 -22.29 -5.67 -19.54
CA THR A 4 -20.83 -5.65 -19.52
C THR A 4 -20.37 -4.68 -18.44
N LEU A 5 -19.88 -5.19 -17.31
CA LEU A 5 -19.24 -4.39 -16.27
C LEU A 5 -17.89 -3.89 -16.79
N ILE A 6 -17.81 -2.60 -17.12
CA ILE A 6 -16.54 -1.91 -17.40
C ILE A 6 -15.85 -1.70 -16.06
N ALA A 7 -14.86 -2.55 -15.75
CA ALA A 7 -13.98 -2.33 -14.60
C ALA A 7 -13.06 -1.14 -14.91
N ALA A 8 -13.33 0.03 -14.33
CA ALA A 8 -12.41 1.16 -14.37
C ALA A 8 -11.12 0.77 -13.64
N ALA A 9 -10.01 0.67 -14.37
CA ALA A 9 -8.69 0.57 -13.78
C ALA A 9 -8.41 1.91 -13.07
N LEU A 10 -8.44 1.91 -11.74
CA LEU A 10 -8.00 3.04 -10.94
C LEU A 10 -6.53 3.31 -11.29
N ALA A 11 -6.27 4.48 -11.87
CA ALA A 11 -4.91 4.90 -12.22
C ALA A 11 -4.04 4.89 -10.96
N GLY A 12 -2.83 4.33 -11.07
CA GLY A 12 -1.88 4.33 -9.97
C GLY A 12 -1.49 5.76 -9.61
N GLU A 13 -1.47 6.05 -8.31
CA GLU A 13 -0.94 7.30 -7.80
C GLU A 13 0.59 7.21 -7.74
N PRO A 14 1.32 8.19 -8.30
CA PRO A 14 2.78 8.22 -8.22
C PRO A 14 3.21 8.44 -6.76
N ALA A 15 4.15 7.61 -6.31
CA ALA A 15 4.69 7.65 -4.96
C ALA A 15 6.20 7.36 -4.95
N THR A 16 6.80 7.49 -3.78
CA THR A 16 8.10 6.88 -3.48
C THR A 16 7.85 5.68 -2.58
N CYS A 17 8.50 4.56 -2.88
CA CYS A 17 8.36 3.31 -2.16
C CYS A 17 9.70 2.88 -1.56
N VAL A 18 9.62 2.27 -0.38
CA VAL A 18 10.72 1.54 0.26
C VAL A 18 10.27 0.10 0.42
N PHE A 19 11.00 -0.81 -0.22
CA PHE A 19 10.77 -2.25 -0.12
C PHE A 19 11.80 -2.83 0.86
N ASP A 20 11.30 -3.31 2.00
CA ASP A 20 12.11 -3.78 3.12
C ASP A 20 13.07 -2.69 3.62
N THR A 21 14.39 -2.93 3.51
CA THR A 21 15.46 -1.98 3.88
C THR A 21 16.18 -1.40 2.66
N ALA A 22 15.63 -1.58 1.45
CA ALA A 22 16.24 -1.05 0.24
C ALA A 22 16.14 0.49 0.17
N PRO A 23 17.01 1.15 -0.61
CA PRO A 23 16.87 2.59 -0.86
C PRO A 23 15.48 2.94 -1.44
N PRO A 24 14.94 4.14 -1.12
CA PRO A 24 13.69 4.63 -1.70
C PRO A 24 13.76 4.71 -3.22
N GLU A 25 12.67 4.37 -3.90
CA GLU A 25 12.56 4.48 -5.36
C GLU A 25 11.17 4.98 -5.82
N PRO A 26 11.07 5.58 -7.02
CA PRO A 26 9.78 5.89 -7.62
C PRO A 26 8.93 4.64 -7.82
N CYS A 27 7.64 4.74 -7.54
CA CYS A 27 6.68 3.66 -7.72
C CYS A 27 5.28 4.19 -8.06
N GLU A 28 4.39 3.28 -8.45
CA GLU A 28 2.96 3.53 -8.55
C GLU A 28 2.22 2.73 -7.49
N VAL A 29 1.26 3.36 -6.81
CA VAL A 29 0.40 2.71 -5.81
C VAL A 29 -1.05 2.81 -6.25
N THR A 30 -1.76 1.68 -6.27
CA THR A 30 -3.20 1.62 -6.57
C THR A 30 -3.96 1.14 -5.34
N PHE A 31 -5.15 1.68 -5.16
CA PHE A 31 -6.07 1.28 -4.10
C PHE A 31 -7.35 0.76 -4.74
N GLN A 32 -7.87 -0.36 -4.24
CA GLN A 32 -9.13 -0.93 -4.69
C GLN A 32 -9.95 -1.36 -3.47
N ALA A 33 -11.28 -1.32 -3.60
CA ALA A 33 -12.14 -2.00 -2.65
C ALA A 33 -11.96 -3.52 -2.80
N GLY A 34 -11.55 -4.18 -1.73
CA GLY A 34 -11.50 -5.63 -1.60
C GLY A 34 -12.78 -6.21 -0.99
N ALA A 35 -12.82 -7.52 -0.86
CA ALA A 35 -13.95 -8.22 -0.23
C ALA A 35 -14.10 -7.84 1.25
N GLY A 36 -15.34 -7.79 1.75
CA GLY A 36 -15.64 -7.58 3.16
C GLY A 36 -15.17 -6.22 3.72
N GLY A 37 -15.11 -5.19 2.88
CA GLY A 37 -14.70 -3.83 3.29
C GLY A 37 -13.18 -3.69 3.53
N ALA A 38 -12.37 -4.64 3.08
CA ALA A 38 -10.93 -4.47 3.03
C ALA A 38 -10.54 -3.50 1.90
N THR A 39 -9.42 -2.82 2.06
CA THR A 39 -8.72 -2.12 0.98
C THR A 39 -7.62 -3.03 0.47
N LEU A 40 -7.53 -3.13 -0.85
CA LEU A 40 -6.44 -3.77 -1.56
C LEU A 40 -5.50 -2.68 -2.10
N LEU A 41 -4.32 -2.57 -1.52
CA LEU A 41 -3.22 -1.76 -2.02
C LEU A 41 -2.32 -2.63 -2.89
N ARG A 42 -1.95 -2.15 -4.06
CA ARG A 42 -0.84 -2.72 -4.85
C ARG A 42 0.16 -1.65 -5.20
N ALA A 43 1.43 -1.95 -4.97
CA ALA A 43 2.54 -1.09 -5.34
C ALA A 43 3.45 -1.77 -6.36
N ARG A 44 3.95 -1.01 -7.32
CA ARG A 44 4.96 -1.44 -8.30
C ARG A 44 6.08 -0.41 -8.36
N GLY A 45 7.26 -0.81 -7.93
CA GLY A 45 8.48 0.00 -7.96
C GLY A 45 9.15 -0.01 -9.33
N ARG A 46 9.97 1.02 -9.60
CA ARG A 46 10.75 1.11 -10.83
C ARG A 46 11.72 -0.06 -11.01
N SER A 47 12.23 -0.65 -9.93
CA SER A 47 13.06 -1.85 -10.00
C SER A 47 12.28 -3.13 -10.35
N GLY A 48 10.97 -3.05 -10.58
CA GLY A 48 10.09 -4.19 -10.84
C GLY A 48 9.59 -4.90 -9.57
N LYS A 49 10.01 -4.44 -8.38
CA LYS A 49 9.50 -4.95 -7.09
C LYS A 49 8.01 -4.64 -6.98
N GLN A 50 7.27 -5.57 -6.39
CA GLN A 50 5.83 -5.46 -6.21
C GLN A 50 5.46 -5.85 -4.79
N VAL A 51 4.44 -5.19 -4.27
CA VAL A 51 3.86 -5.48 -2.95
C VAL A 51 2.34 -5.41 -3.07
N THR A 52 1.66 -6.33 -2.39
CA THR A 52 0.21 -6.30 -2.20
C THR A 52 -0.11 -6.28 -0.72
N PHE A 53 -0.86 -5.27 -0.29
CA PHE A 53 -1.46 -5.26 1.04
C PHE A 53 -2.99 -5.37 0.94
N SER A 54 -3.58 -6.25 1.74
CA SER A 54 -5.04 -6.36 1.87
C SER A 54 -5.42 -6.27 3.33
N GLY A 55 -6.19 -5.26 3.71
CA GLY A 55 -6.52 -5.02 5.11
C GLY A 55 -7.54 -3.92 5.33
N ARG A 56 -7.89 -3.69 6.58
CA ARG A 56 -8.82 -2.62 6.97
C ARG A 56 -8.07 -1.50 7.67
N ARG A 57 -8.48 -0.27 7.39
CA ARG A 57 -8.02 0.94 8.07
C ARG A 57 -8.91 1.21 9.28
N ASN A 58 -8.31 1.52 10.41
CA ASN A 58 -8.99 2.06 11.59
C ASN A 58 -8.12 3.14 12.24
N SER A 59 -8.55 4.39 12.17
CA SER A 59 -7.95 5.51 12.91
C SER A 59 -6.42 5.60 12.80
N GLY A 60 -5.89 5.64 11.56
CA GLY A 60 -4.45 5.73 11.28
C GLY A 60 -3.69 4.40 11.35
N TRP A 61 -4.34 3.32 11.79
CA TRP A 61 -3.77 1.98 11.78
C TRP A 61 -4.38 1.12 10.67
N TRP A 62 -3.59 0.19 10.17
CA TRP A 62 -3.99 -0.82 9.22
C TRP A 62 -3.76 -2.20 9.79
N ALA A 63 -4.71 -3.11 9.59
CA ALA A 63 -4.59 -4.52 9.97
C ALA A 63 -4.99 -5.41 8.79
N GLY A 64 -4.14 -6.37 8.44
CA GLY A 64 -4.37 -7.20 7.27
C GLY A 64 -3.23 -8.15 6.94
N THR A 65 -2.95 -8.26 5.65
CA THR A 65 -1.87 -9.11 5.11
C THR A 65 -1.00 -8.31 4.14
N LEU A 66 0.31 -8.49 4.23
CA LEU A 66 1.33 -8.00 3.31
C LEU A 66 1.90 -9.21 2.57
N ASP A 67 1.70 -9.26 1.25
CA ASP A 67 2.06 -10.40 0.39
C ASP A 67 1.58 -11.76 0.96
N GLY A 68 0.36 -11.77 1.52
CA GLY A 68 -0.28 -12.94 2.11
C GLY A 68 0.12 -13.25 3.56
N LYS A 69 1.11 -12.56 4.13
CA LYS A 69 1.52 -12.73 5.54
C LYS A 69 0.83 -11.72 6.44
N SER A 70 0.41 -12.11 7.64
CA SER A 70 -0.24 -11.19 8.59
C SER A 70 0.66 -9.98 8.89
N ALA A 71 0.09 -8.79 8.74
CA ALA A 71 0.81 -7.52 8.81
C ALA A 71 -0.04 -6.42 9.47
N MET A 72 0.67 -5.45 10.01
CA MET A 72 0.11 -4.19 10.51
C MET A 72 0.68 -3.05 9.68
N GLY A 73 -0.03 -1.93 9.64
CA GLY A 73 0.50 -0.70 9.10
C GLY A 73 0.14 0.52 9.94
N LEU A 74 0.96 1.56 9.82
CA LEU A 74 0.83 2.82 10.50
C LEU A 74 0.86 3.95 9.47
N GLU A 75 -0.17 4.77 9.49
CA GLU A 75 -0.25 6.03 8.73
C GLU A 75 0.48 7.11 9.52
N LEU A 76 1.65 7.52 9.03
CA LEU A 76 2.48 8.56 9.65
C LEU A 76 1.93 9.97 9.37
N ASN A 77 1.30 10.13 8.21
CA ASN A 77 0.53 11.30 7.81
C ASN A 77 -0.41 10.91 6.65
N ARG A 78 -1.21 11.87 6.17
CA ARG A 78 -2.04 11.66 4.98
C ARG A 78 -1.15 11.48 3.75
N GLY A 79 -1.00 10.24 3.32
CA GLY A 79 -0.19 9.89 2.17
C GLY A 79 1.18 9.34 2.49
N ASN A 80 1.46 8.95 3.74
CA ASN A 80 2.65 8.17 4.14
C ASN A 80 2.25 7.03 5.07
N VAL A 81 2.48 5.79 4.64
CA VAL A 81 2.11 4.60 5.40
C VAL A 81 3.25 3.58 5.37
N VAL A 82 3.56 3.05 6.54
CA VAL A 82 4.50 1.94 6.72
C VAL A 82 3.72 0.69 7.07
N PHE A 83 4.04 -0.43 6.42
CA PHE A 83 3.53 -1.76 6.71
C PHE A 83 4.68 -2.68 7.11
N SER A 84 4.40 -3.62 8.01
CA SER A 84 5.33 -4.69 8.33
C SER A 84 4.60 -5.96 8.73
N THR A 85 5.17 -7.11 8.36
CA THR A 85 4.75 -8.41 8.87
C THR A 85 5.09 -8.55 10.34
N ARG A 86 4.35 -9.40 11.07
CA ARG A 86 4.62 -9.63 12.50
C ARG A 86 6.03 -10.17 12.78
N ALA A 87 6.59 -10.93 11.85
CA ALA A 87 7.93 -11.49 11.97
C ALA A 87 9.03 -10.48 11.59
N LEU A 88 8.66 -9.27 11.12
CA LEU A 88 9.58 -8.22 10.64
C LEU A 88 10.48 -8.67 9.47
N ASP A 89 10.15 -9.80 8.84
CA ASP A 89 10.86 -10.34 7.68
C ASP A 89 10.49 -9.62 6.38
N ARG A 90 9.43 -8.81 6.42
CA ARG A 90 8.96 -7.97 5.32
C ARG A 90 8.49 -6.62 5.85
N SER A 91 8.86 -5.57 5.14
CA SER A 91 8.28 -4.24 5.34
C SER A 91 8.08 -3.54 4.00
N PHE A 92 7.13 -2.61 4.00
CA PHE A 92 6.85 -1.79 2.85
C PHE A 92 6.41 -0.42 3.32
N GLN A 93 7.03 0.64 2.82
CA GLN A 93 6.56 1.99 3.04
C GLN A 93 6.29 2.65 1.70
N TYR A 94 5.27 3.49 1.65
CA TYR A 94 5.11 4.43 0.55
C TYR A 94 4.82 5.82 1.09
N TRP A 95 5.20 6.84 0.32
CA TRP A 95 4.70 8.19 0.48
C TRP A 95 4.44 8.89 -0.84
N THR A 96 3.37 9.68 -0.87
CA THR A 96 3.04 10.54 -2.02
C THR A 96 3.81 11.86 -1.91
N ARG A 97 3.77 12.68 -2.97
CA ARG A 97 4.59 13.90 -3.09
C ARG A 97 4.41 14.83 -1.88
N GLY A 98 5.52 15.19 -1.25
CA GLY A 98 5.55 16.12 -0.11
C GLY A 98 5.24 15.49 1.25
N ASN A 99 4.97 14.18 1.31
CA ASN A 99 4.58 13.48 2.53
C ASN A 99 5.68 12.59 3.13
N GLU A 100 6.92 12.71 2.66
CA GLU A 100 8.06 11.90 3.11
C GLU A 100 8.26 11.93 4.63
N HIS A 101 8.11 13.12 5.22
CA HIS A 101 8.24 13.34 6.64
C HIS A 101 6.83 13.32 7.25
N GLY A 102 6.59 12.37 8.16
CA GLY A 102 5.36 12.26 8.95
C GLY A 102 4.96 13.58 9.63
N SER A 103 3.76 13.66 10.18
CA SER A 103 3.47 14.73 11.16
C SER A 103 4.16 14.34 12.47
N TYR A 104 5.31 14.96 12.75
CA TYR A 104 6.01 14.82 14.03
C TYR A 104 5.44 15.78 15.07
#